data_AF-A0A8S2FJQ6-F1
#
_entry.id   AF-A0A8S2FJQ6-F1
#
_cell.length_a   1.000
_cell.length_b   1.000
_cell.length_c   1.000
_cell.angle_alpha   90.00
_cell.angle_beta   90.00
_cell.angle_gamma   90.00
#
_symmetry.space_group_name_H-M   'P 1'
#
loop_
_entity.id
_entity.type
_entity.pdbx_description
1 polymer ?
#
loop_
_entity_poly.entity_id
_entity_poly.type
_entity_poly.pdbx_seq_one_letter_code
_entity_poly.pdbx_strand_id
1 'polypeptide(L)'
;MENSKQTLSTDMYASNCTTTTTAVTIRSLESFVLVWLDRNMDKTDDNLKSKRQLRRIVNCLKTFDNADRCINYILDIKDEQIFLIVSGSLAEQIVPLIEQVPQLQ
;
A
#
# COMPACT_ATOMS: atom_id res chain seq x y z
N MET A 1 -3.75 38.91 18.54
CA MET A 1 -2.67 37.93 18.70
C MET A 1 -3.25 36.57 18.36
N GLU A 2 -3.12 36.22 17.09
CA GLU A 2 -3.31 34.86 16.60
C GLU A 2 -2.44 33.89 17.41
N ASN A 3 -2.96 32.69 17.64
CA ASN A 3 -2.17 31.47 17.50
C ASN A 3 -3.11 30.30 17.14
N SER A 4 -3.25 30.15 15.83
CA SER A 4 -3.08 28.90 15.07
C SER A 4 -3.76 27.64 15.59
N LYS A 5 -4.88 27.34 14.94
CA LYS A 5 -5.37 25.98 14.70
C LYS A 5 -4.29 25.19 13.96
N GLN A 6 -3.99 23.98 14.42
CA GLN A 6 -3.49 22.94 13.52
C GLN A 6 -4.24 21.64 13.82
N THR A 7 -5.38 21.53 13.17
CA THR A 7 -6.18 20.32 13.04
C THR A 7 -5.32 19.25 12.37
N LEU A 8 -5.03 18.17 13.10
CA LEU A 8 -4.46 16.96 12.53
C LEU A 8 -5.50 16.38 11.55
N SER A 9 -5.19 16.46 10.27
CA SER A 9 -5.99 15.92 9.16
C SER A 9 -6.04 14.39 9.27
N THR A 10 -7.16 13.87 9.75
CA THR A 10 -7.44 12.42 9.87
C THR A 10 -7.93 11.79 8.55
N ASP A 11 -8.07 12.55 7.45
CA ASP A 11 -8.85 12.09 6.29
C ASP A 11 -8.07 11.52 5.10
N MET A 12 -6.85 10.99 5.27
CA MET A 12 -6.06 10.47 4.13
C MET A 12 -5.56 9.02 4.26
N TYR A 13 -6.41 8.10 4.75
CA TYR A 13 -6.10 6.66 4.70
C TYR A 13 -7.20 5.74 4.15
N ALA A 14 -8.39 6.26 3.88
CA ALA A 14 -9.44 5.49 3.23
C ALA A 14 -9.44 5.72 1.72
N SER A 15 -8.43 5.17 1.02
CA SER A 15 -8.62 4.89 -0.41
C SER A 15 -9.37 3.57 -0.48
N ASN A 16 -10.70 3.64 -0.48
CA ASN A 16 -11.58 2.49 -0.67
C ASN A 16 -11.19 1.92 -2.05
N CYS A 17 -10.56 0.74 -2.09
CA CYS A 17 -10.34 0.07 -3.36
C CYS A 17 -11.73 -0.30 -3.87
N THR A 18 -12.21 0.46 -4.84
CA THR A 18 -13.55 0.29 -5.38
C THR A 18 -13.58 -1.02 -6.15
N THR A 19 -14.23 -2.02 -5.56
CA THR A 19 -14.73 -3.20 -6.25
C THR A 19 -15.86 -2.76 -7.18
N THR A 20 -15.55 -1.98 -8.21
CA THR A 20 -16.55 -1.60 -9.20
C THR A 20 -16.80 -2.81 -10.08
N THR A 21 -17.86 -3.54 -9.77
CA THR A 21 -18.48 -4.53 -10.66
C THR A 21 -19.07 -3.79 -11.87
N THR A 22 -18.23 -3.35 -12.79
CA THR A 22 -18.62 -3.05 -14.17
C THR A 22 -17.86 -4.03 -15.05
N ALA A 23 -18.62 -4.97 -15.61
CA ALA A 23 -18.14 -6.04 -16.48
C ALA A 23 -17.52 -5.47 -17.76
N VAL A 24 -16.26 -5.06 -17.68
CA VAL A 24 -15.33 -5.13 -18.80
C VAL A 24 -14.57 -6.43 -18.57
N THR A 25 -14.84 -7.43 -19.42
CA THR A 25 -14.16 -8.74 -19.41
C THR A 25 -12.65 -8.59 -19.65
N ILE A 26 -11.91 -8.19 -18.62
CA ILE A 26 -10.51 -8.59 -18.44
C ILE A 26 -10.61 -9.87 -17.62
N ARG A 27 -10.74 -11.00 -18.31
CA ARG A 27 -10.71 -12.32 -17.67
C ARG A 27 -9.29 -12.48 -17.08
N SER A 28 -9.23 -12.70 -15.77
CA SER A 28 -8.06 -13.09 -14.95
C SER A 28 -7.07 -12.02 -14.45
N LEU A 29 -7.52 -10.89 -13.89
CA LEU A 29 -6.79 -10.34 -12.74
C LEU A 29 -7.51 -10.85 -11.49
N GLU A 30 -6.89 -11.79 -10.78
CA GLU A 30 -7.21 -12.02 -9.37
C GLU A 30 -7.14 -10.65 -8.66
N SER A 31 -8.10 -10.35 -7.78
CA SER A 31 -8.10 -9.09 -7.03
C SER A 31 -6.92 -9.09 -6.07
N PHE A 32 -5.79 -8.55 -6.50
CA PHE A 32 -4.63 -8.37 -5.66
C PHE A 32 -4.47 -6.91 -5.24
N VAL A 33 -3.88 -6.72 -4.07
CA VAL A 33 -3.46 -5.43 -3.55
C VAL A 33 -1.95 -5.33 -3.72
N LEU A 34 -1.51 -4.28 -4.41
CA LEU A 34 -0.11 -3.90 -4.38
C LEU A 34 0.12 -3.03 -3.14
N VAL A 35 0.95 -3.51 -2.22
CA VAL A 35 1.41 -2.77 -1.05
C VAL A 35 2.84 -2.30 -1.30
N TRP A 36 3.11 -1.01 -1.14
CA TRP A 36 4.46 -0.46 -1.21
C TRP A 36 4.82 0.21 0.11
N LEU A 37 5.89 -0.27 0.75
CA LEU A 37 6.46 0.30 1.96
C LEU A 37 7.81 0.99 1.67
N ASP A 38 7.84 2.32 1.83
CA ASP A 38 9.04 3.15 1.67
C ASP A 38 8.93 4.45 2.48
N ARG A 39 9.90 4.72 3.37
CA ARG A 39 9.96 5.95 4.20
C ARG A 39 10.08 7.25 3.40
N ASN A 40 10.51 7.17 2.15
CA ASN A 40 10.81 8.29 1.27
C ASN A 40 9.90 8.34 0.04
N MET A 41 8.73 7.71 0.12
CA MET A 41 7.86 7.51 -1.04
C MET A 41 7.48 8.81 -1.78
N ASP A 42 7.29 9.92 -1.08
CA ASP A 42 6.93 11.20 -1.70
C ASP A 42 8.10 12.20 -1.67
N LYS A 43 9.34 11.73 -1.44
CA LYS A 43 10.53 12.59 -1.28
C LYS A 43 11.44 12.65 -2.50
N THR A 44 11.27 11.76 -3.47
CA THR A 44 12.10 11.74 -4.69
C THR A 44 11.22 11.75 -5.93
N ASP A 45 11.69 12.41 -6.99
CA ASP A 45 10.99 12.44 -8.28
C ASP A 45 10.81 11.04 -8.86
N ASP A 46 11.78 10.15 -8.63
CA ASP A 46 11.72 8.78 -9.12
C ASP A 46 10.65 7.97 -8.38
N ASN A 47 10.51 8.13 -7.05
CA ASN A 47 9.42 7.49 -6.32
C ASN A 47 8.05 8.03 -6.78
N LEU A 48 7.93 9.34 -7.01
CA LEU A 48 6.70 9.94 -7.53
C LEU A 48 6.36 9.47 -8.95
N LYS A 49 7.36 9.25 -9.82
CA LYS A 49 7.15 8.68 -11.16
C LYS A 49 6.73 7.21 -11.07
N SER A 50 7.43 6.41 -10.27
CA SER A 50 7.12 4.99 -10.05
C SER A 50 5.72 4.81 -9.45
N LYS A 51 5.35 5.63 -8.46
CA LYS A 51 4.00 5.62 -7.85
C LYS A 51 2.92 5.93 -8.89
N ARG A 52 3.16 6.92 -9.76
CA ARG A 52 2.24 7.24 -10.87
C ARG A 52 2.14 6.09 -11.88
N GLN A 53 3.25 5.43 -12.21
CA GLN A 53 3.25 4.29 -13.13
C GLN A 53 2.51 3.10 -12.54
N LEU A 54 2.79 2.74 -11.28
CA LEU A 54 2.10 1.65 -10.59
C LEU A 54 0.59 1.90 -10.52
N ARG A 55 0.15 3.11 -10.16
CA ARG A 55 -1.30 3.47 -10.16
C ARG A 55 -1.98 3.32 -11.52
N ARG A 56 -1.24 3.32 -12.63
CA ARG A 56 -1.81 3.10 -13.97
C ARG A 56 -1.95 1.63 -14.32
N ILE A 57 -1.23 0.75 -13.63
CA ILE A 57 -1.13 -0.68 -13.94
C ILE A 57 -2.00 -1.48 -12.97
N VAL A 58 -2.03 -1.10 -11.69
CA VAL A 58 -2.77 -1.82 -10.65
C VAL A 58 -4.04 -1.09 -10.25
N ASN A 59 -5.09 -1.88 -9.96
CA ASN A 59 -6.37 -1.34 -9.50
C ASN A 59 -6.31 -0.87 -8.04
N CYS A 60 -5.52 -1.54 -7.20
CA CYS A 60 -5.39 -1.24 -5.77
C CYS A 60 -3.91 -1.09 -5.40
N LEU A 61 -3.48 0.15 -5.19
CA LEU A 61 -2.16 0.49 -4.66
C LEU A 61 -2.32 1.09 -3.26
N LYS A 62 -1.72 0.43 -2.27
CA LYS A 62 -1.59 0.91 -0.89
C LYS A 62 -0.15 1.28 -0.61
N THR A 63 0.04 2.37 0.11
CA THR A 63 1.34 2.96 0.32
C THR A 63 1.56 3.28 1.79
N PHE A 64 2.73 2.90 2.31
CA PHE A 64 3.10 3.08 3.70
C PHE A 64 4.50 3.67 3.80
N ASP A 65 4.69 4.60 4.72
CA ASP A 65 5.98 5.16 5.14
C ASP A 65 6.44 4.61 6.50
N ASN A 66 5.55 3.90 7.20
CA ASN A 66 5.76 3.31 8.51
C ASN A 66 5.51 1.80 8.45
N ALA A 67 6.49 1.03 8.96
CA ALA A 67 6.47 -0.42 8.91
C ALA A 67 5.33 -1.03 9.77
N ASP A 68 5.13 -0.55 10.99
CA ASP A 68 4.12 -1.08 11.91
C ASP A 68 2.71 -0.94 11.33
N ARG A 69 2.41 0.21 10.71
CA ARG A 69 1.13 0.43 10.00
C ARG A 69 0.96 -0.50 8.81
N CYS A 70 2.03 -0.76 8.06
CA CYS A 70 2.03 -1.68 6.93
C CYS A 70 1.73 -3.11 7.40
N ILE A 71 2.40 -3.56 8.48
CA ILE A 71 2.23 -4.90 9.05
C ILE A 71 0.81 -5.10 9.56
N ASN A 72 0.29 -4.15 10.34
CA ASN A 72 -1.09 -4.23 10.84
C ASN A 72 -2.10 -4.35 9.69
N TYR A 73 -1.89 -3.60 8.60
CA TYR A 73 -2.74 -3.71 7.42
C TYR A 73 -2.66 -5.08 6.75
N ILE A 74 -1.46 -5.64 6.58
CA ILE A 74 -1.24 -6.95 5.97
C ILE A 74 -1.88 -8.06 6.82
N LEU A 75 -1.74 -8.00 8.15
CA LEU A 75 -2.28 -8.99 9.08
C LEU A 75 -3.80 -8.95 9.21
N ASP A 76 -4.42 -7.79 8.97
CA ASP A 76 -5.88 -7.63 9.01
C ASP A 76 -6.57 -8.15 7.73
N ILE A 77 -5.83 -8.30 6.63
CA ILE A 77 -6.35 -8.84 5.36
C ILE A 77 -6.42 -10.37 5.44
N LYS A 78 -7.57 -10.94 5.04
CA LYS A 78 -7.80 -12.39 5.11
C LYS A 78 -7.95 -13.08 3.76
N ASP A 79 -8.57 -12.41 2.78
CA ASP A 79 -9.01 -13.05 1.53
C ASP A 79 -8.51 -12.33 0.27
N GLU A 80 -7.46 -11.51 0.39
CA GLU A 80 -6.86 -10.79 -0.75
C GLU A 80 -5.40 -11.18 -0.93
N GLN A 81 -4.98 -11.41 -2.19
CA GLN A 81 -3.57 -11.61 -2.51
C GLN A 81 -2.82 -10.28 -2.39
N ILE A 82 -1.65 -10.30 -1.77
CA ILE A 82 -0.82 -9.10 -1.58
C ILE A 82 0.49 -9.27 -2.33
N PHE A 83 0.82 -8.30 -3.18
CA PHE A 83 2.18 -8.09 -3.67
C PHE A 83 2.83 -7.00 -2.82
N LEU A 84 3.95 -7.31 -2.18
CA LEU A 84 4.66 -6.38 -1.32
C LEU A 84 5.95 -5.88 -1.97
N ILE A 85 6.05 -4.57 -2.21
CA ILE A 85 7.29 -3.88 -2.54
C ILE A 85 7.79 -3.22 -1.26
N VAL A 86 9.00 -3.58 -0.84
CA VAL A 86 9.61 -3.02 0.38
C VAL A 86 10.98 -2.41 0.05
N SER A 87 11.22 -1.18 0.50
CA SER A 87 12.55 -0.59 0.43
C SER A 87 13.54 -1.43 1.24
N GLY A 88 14.74 -1.70 0.73
CA GLY A 88 15.71 -2.58 1.39
C GLY A 88 16.00 -2.21 2.86
N SER A 89 16.01 -0.92 3.20
CA SER A 89 16.21 -0.43 4.57
C SER A 89 15.10 -0.81 5.57
N LEU A 90 13.95 -1.28 5.08
CA LEU A 90 12.80 -1.73 5.87
C LEU A 90 12.57 -3.24 5.77
N ALA A 91 13.27 -3.91 4.85
CA ALA A 91 13.08 -5.34 4.61
C ALA A 91 13.46 -6.17 5.84
N GLU A 92 14.57 -5.84 6.51
CA GLU A 92 15.02 -6.55 7.72
C GLU A 92 13.98 -6.52 8.86
N GLN A 93 13.18 -5.45 8.95
CA GLN A 93 12.11 -5.35 9.95
C GLN A 93 10.87 -6.16 9.56
N ILE A 94 10.53 -6.18 8.26
CA ILE A 94 9.27 -6.70 7.74
C ILE A 94 9.33 -8.20 7.47
N VAL A 95 10.42 -8.69 6.87
CA VAL A 95 10.55 -10.07 6.39
C VAL A 95 10.26 -11.10 7.48
N PRO A 96 10.85 -11.00 8.70
CA PRO A 96 10.58 -11.98 9.76
C PRO A 96 9.12 -12.00 10.25
N LEU A 97 8.40 -10.89 10.07
CA LEU A 97 7.02 -10.74 10.55
C LEU A 97 6.01 -11.31 9.56
N ILE A 98 6.32 -11.22 8.26
CA ILE A 98 5.47 -11.77 7.19
C ILE A 98 5.76 -13.25 6.89
N GLU A 99 6.80 -13.85 7.47
CA GLU A 99 7.01 -15.31 7.43
C GLU A 99 5.86 -16.10 8.08
N GLN A 100 5.11 -15.47 8.98
CA GLN A 100 3.94 -16.07 9.63
C GLN A 100 2.67 -15.98 8.77
N VAL A 101 2.72 -15.21 7.67
CA VAL A 101 1.61 -15.06 6.72
C VAL A 101 1.80 -16.09 5.60
N PRO A 102 0.74 -16.82 5.18
CA PRO A 102 0.85 -17.75 4.06
C PRO A 102 1.39 -17.07 2.80
N GLN A 103 2.50 -17.58 2.27
CA GLN A 103 3.10 -17.08 1.03
C GLN A 103 2.79 -18.06 -0.13
N LEU A 104 2.56 -17.53 -1.33
CA LEU A 104 2.40 -18.35 -2.53
C LEU A 104 3.77 -18.93 -2.91
N GLN A 105 3.86 -20.27 -3.00
CA GLN A 105 5.05 -21.00 -3.48
C GLN A 105 5.06 -21.16 -5.00
#